data_AF-A0A1G2Y949-F1
#
_entry.id   AF-A0A1G2Y949-F1
#
_cell.length_a   1.000
_cell.length_b   1.000
_cell.length_c   1.000
_cell.angle_alpha   90.00
_cell.angle_beta   90.00
_cell.angle_gamma   90.00
#
_symmetry.space_group_name_H-M   'P 1'
#
loop_
_entity.id
_entity.type
_entity.pdbx_description
1 polymer ?
#
loop_
_entity_poly.entity_id
_entity_poly.type
_entity_poly.pdbx_seq_one_letter_code
_entity_poly.pdbx_strand_id
1 'polypeptide(L)'
;MDKAFKKQAEEWFERGLHDIETAQLLYDEQRYTDSIAYHIQQAIEKYLKGYLVLHGKKPPKIHELDTLLNHISGFDDSFNSFFGALREGIAILY
;
A
#
# COMPACT_ATOMS: atom_id res chain seq x y z
N MET A 1 21.27 -7.22 3.68
CA MET A 1 20.34 -6.39 2.88
C MET A 1 21.07 -5.11 2.52
N ASP A 2 21.09 -4.72 1.25
CA ASP A 2 21.84 -3.53 0.79
C ASP A 2 21.29 -2.26 1.46
N LYS A 3 22.18 -1.37 1.92
CA LYS A 3 21.83 -0.06 2.48
C LYS A 3 21.00 0.77 1.49
N ALA A 4 21.22 0.58 0.18
CA ALA A 4 20.46 1.23 -0.87
C ALA A 4 19.00 0.76 -0.94
N PHE A 5 18.73 -0.53 -0.77
CA PHE A 5 17.35 -1.06 -0.73
C PHE A 5 16.60 -0.56 0.49
N LYS A 6 17.27 -0.50 1.65
CA LYS A 6 16.66 0.04 2.87
C LYS A 6 16.20 1.49 2.68
N LYS A 7 17.06 2.34 2.12
CA LYS A 7 16.72 3.74 1.85
C LYS A 7 15.55 3.87 0.86
N GLN A 8 15.57 3.10 -0.23
CA GLN A 8 14.48 3.11 -1.20
C GLN A 8 13.14 2.64 -0.60
N ALA A 9 13.17 1.65 0.31
CA ALA A 9 11.98 1.21 1.01
C ALA A 9 11.45 2.30 1.97
N GLU A 10 12.34 2.97 2.70
CA GLU A 10 11.99 4.10 3.57
C GLU A 10 11.30 5.22 2.79
N GLU A 11 11.78 5.56 1.58
CA GLU A 11 11.13 6.55 0.70
C GLU A 11 9.70 6.14 0.31
N TRP A 12 9.44 4.84 0.12
CA TRP A 12 8.07 4.35 -0.14
C TRP A 12 7.19 4.44 1.10
N PHE A 13 7.72 4.09 2.27
CA PHE A 13 6.98 4.16 3.53
C PHE A 13 6.64 5.60 3.92
N GLU A 14 7.57 6.53 3.73
CA GLU A 14 7.34 7.97 3.97
C GLU A 14 6.19 8.49 3.09
N ARG A 15 6.15 8.11 1.81
CA ARG A 15 5.05 8.51 0.93
C ARG A 15 3.72 7.87 1.31
N GLY A 16 3.73 6.61 1.77
CA GLY A 16 2.54 5.95 2.27
C GLY A 16 2.01 6.59 3.55
N LEU A 17 2.92 7.04 4.43
CA LEU A 17 2.56 7.78 5.64
C LEU A 17 1.87 9.11 5.30
N HIS A 18 2.39 9.88 4.34
CA HIS A 18 1.75 11.12 3.90
C HIS A 18 0.33 10.91 3.36
N ASP A 19 0.04 9.78 2.71
CA ASP A 19 -1.34 9.47 2.30
C ASP A 19 -2.25 9.20 3.51
N ILE A 20 -1.77 8.48 4.52
CA ILE A 20 -2.54 8.24 5.76
C ILE A 20 -2.81 9.55 6.48
N GLU A 21 -1.80 10.42 6.60
CA GLU A 21 -1.96 11.75 7.20
C GLU A 21 -2.99 12.58 6.42
N THR A 22 -2.97 12.51 5.08
CA THR A 22 -3.96 13.18 4.24
C THR A 22 -5.37 12.61 4.46
N ALA A 23 -5.51 11.28 4.50
CA ALA A 23 -6.79 10.63 4.78
C ALA A 23 -7.34 11.02 6.16
N GLN A 24 -6.47 11.12 7.17
CA GLN A 24 -6.85 11.54 8.52
C GLN A 24 -7.34 12.98 8.54
N LEU A 25 -6.63 13.90 7.88
CA LEU A 25 -7.06 15.31 7.77
C LEU A 25 -8.45 15.43 7.11
N LEU A 26 -8.70 14.67 6.04
CA LEU A 26 -10.01 14.65 5.37
C LEU A 26 -11.11 14.03 6.24
N TYR A 27 -10.77 12.99 7.00
CA TYR A 27 -11.69 12.35 7.93
C TYR A 27 -12.11 13.28 9.06
N ASP A 28 -11.17 14.05 9.61
CA ASP A 28 -11.44 15.03 10.67
C ASP A 28 -12.39 16.14 10.20
N GLU A 29 -12.34 16.49 8.90
CA GLU A 29 -13.28 17.41 8.24
C GLU A 29 -14.66 16.78 7.93
N GLN A 30 -14.86 15.49 8.22
CA GLN A 30 -16.09 14.72 8.01
C GLN A 30 -16.67 14.81 6.58
N ARG A 31 -15.78 14.92 5.58
CA ARG A 31 -16.13 15.08 4.16
C ARG A 31 -15.22 14.24 3.27
N TYR A 32 -15.60 14.12 1.99
CA TYR A 32 -14.77 13.52 0.94
C TYR A 32 -14.41 12.05 1.19
N THR A 33 -15.41 11.23 1.51
CA THR A 33 -15.25 9.78 1.78
C THR A 33 -14.60 9.03 0.61
N ASP A 34 -14.86 9.46 -0.62
CA ASP A 34 -14.20 8.98 -1.84
C ASP A 34 -12.69 9.29 -1.85
N SER A 35 -12.31 10.51 -1.47
CA SER A 35 -10.91 10.94 -1.39
C SER A 35 -10.17 10.26 -0.24
N ILE A 36 -10.84 10.06 0.90
CA ILE A 36 -10.32 9.27 2.03
C ILE A 36 -10.00 7.85 1.58
N ALA A 37 -10.95 7.18 0.93
CA ALA A 37 -10.76 5.81 0.42
C ALA A 37 -9.59 5.73 -0.59
N TYR A 38 -9.50 6.71 -1.49
CA TYR A 38 -8.40 6.83 -2.44
C TYR A 38 -7.03 6.95 -1.76
N HIS A 39 -6.91 7.82 -0.74
CA HIS A 39 -5.65 7.98 -0.01
C HIS A 39 -5.29 6.73 0.79
N ILE A 40 -6.26 6.05 1.40
CA ILE A 40 -6.02 4.78 2.08
C ILE A 40 -5.50 3.73 1.09
N GLN A 41 -6.12 3.59 -0.09
CA GLN A 41 -5.63 2.67 -1.12
C GLN A 41 -4.18 3.00 -1.53
N GLN A 42 -3.89 4.29 -1.80
CA GLN A 42 -2.55 4.73 -2.17
C GLN A 42 -1.51 4.45 -1.08
N ALA A 43 -1.87 4.64 0.19
CA ALA A 43 -1.01 4.31 1.31
C ALA A 43 -0.62 2.83 1.27
N ILE A 44 -1.62 1.95 1.16
CA ILE A 44 -1.43 0.50 1.14
C ILE A 44 -0.52 0.12 -0.05
N GLU A 45 -0.78 0.62 -1.26
CA GLU A 45 0.09 0.37 -2.41
C GLU A 45 1.55 0.76 -2.15
N LYS A 46 1.78 1.92 -1.54
CA LYS A 46 3.13 2.42 -1.29
C LYS A 46 3.84 1.62 -0.21
N TYR A 47 3.15 1.22 0.86
CA TYR A 47 3.71 0.30 1.85
C TYR A 47 4.08 -1.06 1.24
N LEU A 48 3.23 -1.63 0.38
CA LEU A 48 3.53 -2.89 -0.31
C LEU A 48 4.71 -2.74 -1.27
N LYS A 49 4.82 -1.62 -1.99
CA LYS A 49 5.99 -1.30 -2.84
C LYS A 49 7.27 -1.21 -2.01
N GLY A 50 7.24 -0.57 -0.84
CA GLY A 50 8.39 -0.53 0.08
C GLY A 50 8.77 -1.92 0.61
N TYR A 51 7.78 -2.76 0.94
CA TYR A 51 8.02 -4.14 1.36
C TYR A 51 8.67 -4.99 0.26
N LEU A 52 8.24 -4.84 -1.00
CA LEU A 52 8.89 -5.49 -2.14
C LEU A 52 10.36 -5.07 -2.30
N VAL A 53 10.66 -3.79 -2.12
CA VAL A 53 12.03 -3.26 -2.17
C VAL A 53 12.91 -3.87 -1.06
N LEU A 54 12.40 -4.02 0.16
CA LEU A 54 13.12 -4.70 1.25
C LEU A 54 13.48 -6.14 0.90
N HIS A 55 12.63 -6.81 0.13
CA HIS A 55 12.84 -8.18 -0.37
C HIS A 55 13.66 -8.23 -1.67
N GLY A 56 14.30 -7.12 -2.06
CA GLY A 56 15.17 -7.04 -3.24
C GLY A 56 14.43 -7.10 -4.57
N LYS A 57 13.10 -6.96 -4.58
CA LYS A 57 12.30 -6.85 -5.81
C LYS A 57 12.07 -5.38 -6.14
N LYS A 58 12.30 -5.04 -7.41
CA LYS A 58 11.94 -3.72 -7.93
C LYS A 58 10.41 -3.63 -8.02
N PRO A 59 9.76 -2.65 -7.38
CA PRO A 59 8.32 -2.52 -7.44
C PRO A 59 7.89 -2.27 -8.89
N PRO A 60 6.89 -2.99 -9.39
CA PRO A 60 6.41 -2.79 -10.75
C PRO A 60 5.81 -1.38 -10.90
N LYS A 61 5.96 -0.77 -12.07
CA LYS A 61 5.35 0.54 -12.42
C LYS A 61 3.86 0.36 -12.77
N ILE A 62 3.12 -0.26 -11.86
CA ILE A 62 1.68 -0.50 -11.99
C ILE A 62 0.98 -0.04 -10.71
N HIS A 63 -0.23 0.45 -10.86
CA HIS A 63 -1.13 0.88 -9.78
C HIS A 63 -2.25 -0.14 -9.62
N GLU A 64 -1.87 -1.40 -9.52
CA GLU A 64 -2.79 -2.53 -9.43
C GLU A 64 -2.43 -3.28 -8.15
N LEU A 65 -3.23 -3.04 -7.10
CA LEU A 65 -3.05 -3.64 -5.79
C LEU A 65 -2.93 -5.16 -5.91
N ASP A 66 -3.85 -5.81 -6.63
CA ASP A 66 -3.84 -7.26 -6.86
C ASP A 66 -2.52 -7.78 -7.44
N THR A 67 -1.88 -7.03 -8.31
CA THR A 67 -0.58 -7.44 -8.88
C THR A 67 0.54 -7.31 -7.84
N LEU A 68 0.54 -6.24 -7.04
CA LEU A 68 1.50 -6.10 -5.94
C LEU A 68 1.33 -7.22 -4.90
N LEU A 69 0.09 -7.56 -4.56
CA LEU A 69 -0.24 -8.62 -3.59
C LEU A 69 0.24 -10.00 -4.10
N ASN A 70 0.04 -10.32 -5.38
CA ASN A 70 0.57 -11.55 -5.99
C ASN A 70 2.10 -11.66 -5.94
N HIS A 71 2.83 -10.54 -5.95
CA HIS A 71 4.28 -10.56 -5.79
C HIS A 71 4.73 -10.79 -4.35
N ILE A 72 3.89 -10.44 -3.37
CA ILE A 72 4.17 -10.49 -1.92
C ILE A 72 3.80 -11.85 -1.31
N SER A 73 2.74 -12.49 -1.80
CA SER A 73 2.33 -13.84 -1.35
C SER A 73 3.44 -14.88 -1.49
N GLY A 74 4.41 -14.68 -2.39
CA GLY A 74 5.60 -15.53 -2.50
C GLY A 74 6.66 -15.32 -1.42
N PHE A 75 6.47 -14.40 -0.47
CA PHE A 75 7.43 -14.10 0.60
C PHE A 75 6.90 -14.38 2.00
N ASP A 76 5.61 -14.14 2.24
CA ASP A 76 5.01 -14.25 3.56
C ASP A 76 3.50 -14.54 3.48
N ASP A 77 3.11 -15.71 3.95
CA ASP A 77 1.72 -16.19 3.93
C ASP A 77 0.80 -15.41 4.88
N SER A 78 1.35 -14.65 5.85
CA SER A 78 0.54 -13.85 6.78
C SER A 78 -0.27 -12.75 6.08
N PHE A 79 0.16 -12.34 4.88
CA PHE A 79 -0.58 -11.39 4.08
C PHE A 79 -1.84 -12.00 3.43
N ASN A 80 -1.97 -13.33 3.34
CA ASN A 80 -3.15 -13.99 2.75
C ASN A 80 -4.47 -13.60 3.45
N SER A 81 -4.44 -13.44 4.77
CA SER A 81 -5.59 -13.01 5.55
C SER A 81 -5.91 -11.52 5.35
N PHE A 82 -4.88 -10.68 5.20
CA PHE A 82 -5.02 -9.26 4.88
C PHE A 82 -5.56 -9.07 3.44
N PHE A 83 -5.22 -9.96 2.51
CA PHE A 83 -5.67 -9.95 1.12
C PHE A 83 -7.17 -10.20 0.97
N GLY A 84 -7.75 -11.11 1.77
CA GLY A 84 -9.20 -11.38 1.73
C GLY A 84 -10.02 -10.13 2.10
N ALA A 85 -9.65 -9.48 3.19
CA ALA A 85 -10.33 -8.27 3.67
C ALA A 85 -10.21 -7.09 2.68
N LEU A 86 -9.05 -6.92 2.04
CA LEU A 86 -8.84 -5.85 1.05
C LEU A 86 -9.64 -6.06 -0.23
N ARG A 87 -9.68 -7.30 -0.76
CA ARG A 87 -10.47 -7.61 -1.96
C ARG A 87 -11.95 -7.41 -1.74
N GLU A 88 -12.47 -7.80 -0.59
CA GLU A 88 -13.88 -7.56 -0.23
C GLU A 88 -14.18 -6.07 -0.10
N GLY A 89 -13.29 -5.28 0.50
CA GLY A 89 -13.47 -3.83 0.64
C GLY A 89 -13.45 -3.07 -0.69
N ILE A 90 -12.56 -3.43 -1.63
CA ILE A 90 -12.46 -2.76 -2.94
C ILE A 90 -13.61 -3.17 -3.87
N ALA A 91 -14.08 -4.42 -3.80
CA ALA A 91 -15.22 -4.89 -4.59
C ALA A 91 -16.54 -4.19 -4.25
N ILE A 92 -16.64 -3.50 -3.11
CA ILE A 92 -17.82 -2.73 -2.71
C ILE A 92 -17.82 -1.32 -3.37
N LEU A 93 -16.68 -0.88 -3.91
CA LEU A 93 -16.51 0.45 -4.51
C LEU A 93 -16.65 0.47 -6.05
N TYR A 94 -16.94 -0.68 -6.68
CA TYR A 94 -17.25 -0.84 -8.12
C TYR A 94 -18.64 -1.44 -8.31
#